data_AF-A0A1E7J088-F1
#
_entry.id   AF-A0A1E7J088-F1
#
_cell.length_a   1.000
_cell.length_b   1.000
_cell.length_c   1.000
_cell.angle_alpha   90.00
_cell.angle_beta   90.00
_cell.angle_gamma   90.00
#
_symmetry.space_group_name_H-M   'P 1'
#
loop_
_entity.id
_entity.type
_entity.pdbx_description
1 polymer ?
#
loop_
_entity_poly.entity_id
_entity_poly.type
_entity_poly.pdbx_seq_one_letter_code
_entity_poly.pdbx_strand_id
1 'polypeptide(L)'
;MNTILNDGKGFTLVELLLAIFIFSVVISTVYGSYRATFHVVNSTEKKMAIAGKAHVVLERIVDDLSSLVQGREGFLIGKQEENSNMRGDTLTFVSAVHIGLTKGDDLAGYSTIQYSAETDENTGLLNLYRSGSSLLPGIQESDTETGKYLLCDGLKEVRFSYFGDGAAESEEWQSEEEESEDRSHNFPVMVTVVLQFADSSESEQVSTFTTSVALPRING
;
A
#
# COMPACT_ATOMS: atom_id res chain seq x y z
N MET A 1 64.31 20.87 -57.96
CA MET A 1 64.83 19.73 -57.17
C MET A 1 64.18 19.84 -55.79
N ASN A 2 63.01 19.22 -55.61
CA ASN A 2 62.30 19.19 -54.33
C ASN A 2 62.22 17.74 -53.86
N THR A 3 63.03 17.39 -52.88
CA THR A 3 63.00 16.10 -52.19
C THR A 3 61.85 16.15 -51.18
N ILE A 4 60.74 15.48 -51.50
CA ILE A 4 59.72 15.15 -50.51
C ILE A 4 60.32 14.05 -49.64
N LEU A 5 60.76 14.41 -48.44
CA LEU A 5 61.15 13.45 -47.41
C LEU A 5 59.87 12.77 -46.91
N ASN A 6 59.61 11.56 -47.41
CA ASN A 6 58.54 10.72 -46.90
C ASN A 6 59.03 10.07 -45.59
N ASP A 7 58.66 10.65 -44.45
CA ASP A 7 59.02 10.14 -43.13
C ASP A 7 58.10 8.96 -42.78
N GLY A 8 58.35 7.82 -43.44
CA GLY A 8 57.55 6.59 -43.34
C GLY A 8 57.80 5.84 -42.03
N LYS A 9 57.40 6.43 -40.89
CA LYS A 9 57.30 5.69 -39.62
C LYS A 9 55.95 5.01 -39.57
N GLY A 10 55.89 3.76 -40.05
CA GLY A 10 54.74 2.89 -39.84
C GLY A 10 54.54 2.61 -38.34
N PHE A 11 53.28 2.56 -37.90
CA PHE A 11 52.91 2.22 -36.52
C PHE A 11 53.53 0.89 -36.09
N THR A 12 54.04 0.84 -34.86
CA THR A 12 54.54 -0.42 -34.30
C THR A 12 53.36 -1.31 -33.89
N LEU A 13 53.53 -2.63 -33.98
CA LEU A 13 52.49 -3.59 -33.61
C LEU A 13 52.09 -3.45 -32.12
N VAL A 14 53.03 -3.06 -31.28
CA VAL A 14 52.82 -2.77 -29.84
C VAL A 14 51.92 -1.55 -29.64
N GLU A 15 52.04 -0.53 -30.48
CA GLU A 15 51.27 0.71 -30.38
C GLU A 15 49.80 0.50 -30.78
N LEU A 16 49.55 -0.34 -31.80
CA LEU A 16 48.20 -0.80 -32.13
C LEU A 16 47.60 -1.61 -30.97
N LEU A 17 48.39 -2.50 -30.35
CA LEU A 17 47.97 -3.31 -29.19
C LEU A 17 47.63 -2.45 -27.98
N LEU A 18 48.43 -1.42 -27.71
CA LEU A 18 48.19 -0.47 -26.64
C LEU A 18 46.93 0.36 -26.92
N ALA A 19 46.74 0.82 -28.16
CA ALA A 19 45.57 1.59 -28.56
C ALA A 19 44.27 0.79 -28.38
N ILE A 20 44.22 -0.48 -28.84
CA ILE A 20 43.04 -1.33 -28.65
C ILE A 20 42.80 -1.68 -27.17
N PHE A 21 43.87 -1.84 -26.38
CA PHE A 21 43.77 -2.07 -24.94
C PHE A 21 43.13 -0.88 -24.22
N ILE A 22 43.67 0.33 -24.42
CA ILE A 22 43.09 1.56 -23.84
C ILE A 22 41.65 1.75 -24.32
N PHE A 23 41.38 1.52 -25.61
CA PHE A 23 40.04 1.62 -26.16
C PHE A 23 39.05 0.66 -25.49
N SER A 24 39.44 -0.60 -25.29
CA SER A 24 38.62 -1.59 -24.59
C SER A 24 38.31 -1.20 -23.13
N VAL A 25 39.29 -0.62 -22.42
CA VAL A 25 39.09 -0.12 -21.05
C VAL A 25 38.09 1.02 -21.06
N VAL A 26 38.25 1.99 -21.96
CA VAL A 26 37.34 3.14 -22.09
C VAL A 26 35.91 2.68 -22.40
N ILE A 27 35.72 1.78 -23.38
CA ILE A 27 34.40 1.23 -23.71
C ILE A 27 33.80 0.51 -22.52
N SER A 28 34.59 -0.31 -21.81
CA SER A 28 34.11 -1.05 -20.65
C SER A 28 33.64 -0.12 -19.54
N THR A 29 34.37 0.97 -19.29
CA THR A 29 33.97 1.98 -18.30
C THR A 29 32.69 2.69 -18.74
N VAL A 30 32.59 3.16 -19.99
CA VAL A 30 31.38 3.83 -20.50
C VAL A 30 30.16 2.91 -20.44
N TYR A 31 30.32 1.66 -20.86
CA TYR A 31 29.24 0.68 -20.87
C TYR A 31 28.84 0.25 -19.46
N GLY A 32 29.81 0.12 -18.56
CA GLY A 32 29.58 -0.10 -17.13
C GLY A 32 28.78 1.04 -16.49
N SER A 33 29.18 2.29 -16.75
CA SER A 33 28.46 3.48 -16.27
C SER A 33 27.04 3.54 -16.84
N TYR A 34 26.85 3.29 -18.13
CA TYR A 34 25.52 3.24 -18.75
C TYR A 34 24.61 2.21 -18.07
N ARG A 35 25.08 0.96 -17.89
CA ARG A 35 24.29 -0.09 -17.23
C ARG A 35 23.95 0.28 -15.79
N ALA A 36 24.90 0.85 -15.05
CA ALA A 36 24.67 1.31 -13.69
C ALA A 36 23.56 2.37 -13.63
N THR A 37 23.61 3.38 -14.51
CA THR A 37 22.57 4.42 -14.59
C THR A 37 21.20 3.84 -14.90
N PHE A 38 21.08 2.96 -15.91
CA PHE A 38 19.79 2.37 -16.27
C PHE A 38 19.22 1.49 -15.15
N HIS A 39 20.07 0.76 -14.43
CA HIS A 39 19.64 -0.01 -13.27
C HIS A 39 19.09 0.89 -12.15
N VAL A 40 19.75 2.02 -11.87
CA VAL A 40 19.29 3.00 -10.88
C VAL A 40 17.97 3.64 -11.29
N VAL A 41 17.82 4.04 -12.56
CA VAL A 41 16.57 4.63 -13.07
C VAL A 41 15.41 3.65 -12.90
N ASN A 42 15.55 2.42 -13.40
CA ASN A 42 14.47 1.42 -13.36
C ASN A 42 14.10 0.99 -11.93
N SER A 43 15.08 0.85 -11.05
CA SER A 43 14.81 0.54 -9.63
C SER A 43 14.14 1.71 -8.90
N THR A 44 14.47 2.95 -9.25
CA THR A 44 13.84 4.15 -8.68
C THR A 44 12.40 4.29 -9.17
N GLU A 45 12.13 4.06 -10.46
CA GLU A 45 10.77 4.10 -11.02
C GLU A 45 9.83 3.10 -10.34
N LYS A 46 10.29 1.86 -10.10
CA LYS A 46 9.51 0.85 -9.37
C LYS A 46 9.17 1.29 -7.94
N LYS A 47 10.16 1.84 -7.22
CA LYS A 47 9.95 2.33 -5.85
C LYS A 47 8.98 3.51 -5.81
N MET A 48 9.06 4.43 -6.77
CA MET A 48 8.10 5.52 -6.89
C MET A 48 6.69 5.02 -7.19
N ALA A 49 6.54 4.00 -8.03
CA ALA A 49 5.23 3.40 -8.31
C ALA A 49 4.61 2.75 -7.07
N ILE A 50 5.41 2.00 -6.29
CA ILE A 50 4.97 1.41 -5.02
C ILE A 50 4.57 2.49 -4.01
N ALA A 51 5.41 3.52 -3.84
CA ALA A 51 5.10 4.64 -2.94
C ALA A 51 3.83 5.39 -3.34
N GLY A 52 3.61 5.60 -4.65
CA GLY A 52 2.37 6.20 -5.17
C GLY A 52 1.14 5.35 -4.87
N LYS A 53 1.21 4.03 -5.07
CA LYS A 53 0.13 3.10 -4.68
C LYS A 53 -0.16 3.17 -3.19
N ALA A 54 0.88 3.07 -2.35
CA ALA A 54 0.75 3.14 -0.90
C ALA A 54 0.10 4.45 -0.44
N HIS A 55 0.50 5.58 -1.02
CA HIS A 55 -0.06 6.88 -0.69
C HIS A 55 -1.58 6.95 -0.96
N VAL A 56 -2.03 6.54 -2.15
CA VAL A 56 -3.46 6.56 -2.52
C VAL A 56 -4.29 5.66 -1.61
N VAL A 57 -3.77 4.46 -1.28
CA VAL A 57 -4.44 3.49 -0.41
C VAL A 57 -4.56 4.03 1.01
N LEU A 58 -3.47 4.55 1.56
CA LEU A 58 -3.44 5.08 2.92
C LEU A 58 -4.31 6.33 3.05
N GLU A 59 -4.31 7.25 2.07
CA GLU A 59 -5.22 8.40 2.05
C GLU A 59 -6.68 7.94 2.06
N ARG A 60 -7.04 6.93 1.26
CA ARG A 60 -8.40 6.39 1.28
C ARG A 60 -8.79 5.82 2.64
N ILE A 61 -7.91 5.05 3.28
CA ILE A 61 -8.17 4.47 4.61
C ILE A 61 -8.30 5.59 5.66
N VAL A 62 -7.46 6.62 5.58
CA VAL A 62 -7.52 7.80 6.45
C VAL A 62 -8.85 8.52 6.30
N ASP A 63 -9.28 8.79 5.07
CA ASP A 63 -10.55 9.47 4.78
C ASP A 63 -11.74 8.70 5.34
N ASP A 64 -11.78 7.38 5.12
CA ASP A 64 -12.86 6.55 5.63
C ASP A 64 -12.86 6.49 7.17
N LEU A 65 -11.71 6.26 7.81
CA LEU A 65 -11.58 6.23 9.27
C LEU A 65 -11.89 7.58 9.93
N SER A 66 -11.55 8.69 9.26
CA SER A 66 -11.89 10.04 9.75
C SER A 66 -13.40 10.29 9.75
N SER A 67 -14.14 9.53 8.94
CA SER A 67 -15.59 9.60 8.80
C SER A 67 -16.33 8.54 9.62
N LEU A 68 -15.61 7.84 10.50
CA LEU A 68 -16.17 6.81 11.36
C LEU A 68 -17.26 7.38 12.27
N VAL A 69 -18.39 6.66 12.34
CA VAL A 69 -19.51 6.97 13.22
C VAL A 69 -19.28 6.30 14.56
N GLN A 70 -19.32 7.09 15.63
CA GLN A 70 -19.28 6.60 17.01
C GLN A 70 -20.67 6.70 17.66
N GLY A 71 -20.85 5.97 18.76
CA GLY A 71 -22.10 5.94 19.52
C GLY A 71 -23.02 4.79 19.11
N ARG A 72 -24.34 4.93 19.35
CA ARG A 72 -25.31 3.82 19.29
C ARG A 72 -25.39 3.11 17.93
N GLU A 73 -25.26 3.87 16.84
CA GLU A 73 -25.40 3.35 15.47
C GLU A 73 -24.03 2.98 14.85
N GLY A 74 -22.95 3.18 15.59
CA GLY A 74 -21.59 2.96 15.13
C GLY A 74 -20.97 1.74 15.79
N PHE A 75 -20.09 1.06 15.06
CA PHE A 75 -19.21 0.04 15.60
C PHE A 75 -17.88 0.03 14.84
N LEU A 76 -16.85 -0.52 15.48
CA LEU A 76 -15.58 -0.88 14.85
C LEU A 76 -15.18 -2.27 15.33
N ILE A 77 -14.86 -3.13 14.37
CA ILE A 77 -14.37 -4.49 14.58
C ILE A 77 -13.09 -4.66 13.76
N GLY A 78 -12.01 -4.96 14.47
CA GLY A 78 -10.70 -5.24 13.93
C GLY A 78 -10.28 -6.66 14.28
N LYS A 79 -9.96 -7.47 13.26
CA LYS A 79 -9.55 -8.86 13.44
C LYS A 79 -8.18 -9.07 12.82
N GLN A 80 -7.31 -9.69 13.60
CA GLN A 80 -6.07 -10.23 13.08
C GLN A 80 -6.39 -11.51 12.31
N GLU A 81 -5.95 -11.58 11.05
CA GLU A 81 -6.18 -12.72 10.19
C GLU A 81 -4.89 -13.09 9.43
N GLU A 82 -4.79 -14.36 9.06
CA GLU A 82 -3.66 -14.88 8.29
C GLU A 82 -4.17 -15.55 7.02
N ASN A 83 -3.70 -15.04 5.88
CA ASN A 83 -4.07 -15.50 4.56
C ASN A 83 -2.85 -16.11 3.88
N SER A 84 -2.88 -17.42 3.68
CA SER A 84 -1.78 -18.14 3.04
C SER A 84 -0.40 -17.86 3.65
N ASN A 85 -0.31 -17.83 5.00
CA ASN A 85 0.91 -17.58 5.77
C ASN A 85 1.44 -16.12 5.68
N MET A 86 0.58 -15.18 5.31
CA MET A 86 0.83 -13.74 5.39
C MET A 86 -0.25 -13.08 6.25
N ARG A 87 0.14 -12.14 7.11
CA ARG A 87 -0.82 -11.39 7.93
C ARG A 87 -1.65 -10.46 7.04
N GLY A 88 -2.96 -10.64 7.08
CA GLY A 88 -3.92 -9.93 6.26
C GLY A 88 -5.15 -9.58 7.09
N ASP A 89 -4.99 -8.61 7.97
CA ASP A 89 -6.02 -8.21 8.93
C ASP A 89 -7.30 -7.69 8.24
N THR A 90 -8.43 -7.88 8.90
CA THR A 90 -9.74 -7.36 8.48
C THR A 90 -10.19 -6.25 9.42
N LEU A 91 -10.73 -5.17 8.86
CA LEU A 91 -11.28 -4.03 9.59
C LEU A 91 -12.65 -3.66 9.05
N THR A 92 -13.66 -3.65 9.91
CA THR A 92 -15.04 -3.29 9.58
C THR A 92 -15.54 -2.20 10.52
N PHE A 93 -16.15 -1.16 9.97
CA PHE A 93 -16.74 -0.08 10.77
C PHE A 93 -17.85 0.67 10.03
N VAL A 94 -18.64 1.42 10.80
CA VAL A 94 -19.69 2.29 10.25
C VAL A 94 -19.12 3.67 9.93
N SER A 95 -19.42 4.17 8.73
CA SER A 95 -18.99 5.48 8.23
C SER A 95 -20.18 6.37 7.85
N ALA A 96 -20.03 7.66 8.10
CA ALA A 96 -20.97 8.70 7.67
C ALA A 96 -20.79 9.09 6.20
N VAL A 97 -19.69 8.66 5.56
CA VAL A 97 -19.42 8.92 4.15
C VAL A 97 -19.98 7.77 3.32
N HIS A 98 -20.93 8.10 2.46
CA HIS A 98 -21.45 7.18 1.45
C HIS A 98 -20.73 7.45 0.12
N ILE A 99 -19.87 6.52 -0.30
CA ILE A 99 -19.34 6.50 -1.67
C ILE A 99 -20.19 5.48 -2.43
N GLY A 100 -21.11 5.95 -3.27
CA GLY A 100 -21.89 5.09 -4.14
C GLY A 100 -20.97 4.27 -5.05
N LEU A 101 -20.78 2.99 -4.73
CA LEU A 101 -19.97 2.07 -5.54
C LEU A 101 -20.76 1.52 -6.74
N THR A 102 -22.07 1.82 -6.82
CA THR A 102 -22.99 1.35 -7.87
C THR A 102 -23.88 2.50 -8.38
N LYS A 103 -24.36 2.41 -9.63
CA LYS A 103 -25.31 3.40 -10.20
C LYS A 103 -26.69 3.24 -9.54
N GLY A 104 -27.15 4.26 -8.82
CA GLY A 104 -28.46 4.30 -8.14
C GLY A 104 -28.39 4.68 -6.65
N ASP A 105 -27.18 4.87 -6.14
CA ASP A 105 -26.87 5.00 -4.72
C ASP A 105 -26.92 6.47 -4.22
N ASP A 106 -28.03 7.15 -4.51
CA ASP A 106 -28.28 8.58 -4.24
C ASP A 106 -28.85 8.85 -2.82
N LEU A 107 -28.81 7.88 -1.91
CA LEU A 107 -29.44 7.98 -0.60
C LEU A 107 -28.41 8.25 0.50
N ALA A 108 -28.56 9.39 1.17
CA ALA A 108 -27.79 9.75 2.36
C ALA A 108 -28.14 8.81 3.53
N GLY A 109 -27.18 7.99 3.93
CA GLY A 109 -27.28 7.04 5.05
C GLY A 109 -25.90 6.64 5.54
N TYR A 110 -25.82 5.99 6.70
CA TYR A 110 -24.59 5.35 7.16
C TYR A 110 -24.23 4.19 6.23
N SER A 111 -22.94 3.91 6.11
CA SER A 111 -22.46 2.74 5.36
C SER A 111 -21.53 1.90 6.21
N THR A 112 -21.61 0.59 6.07
CA THR A 112 -20.62 -0.32 6.64
C THR A 112 -19.48 -0.44 5.64
N ILE A 113 -18.30 0.00 6.04
CA ILE A 113 -17.06 -0.17 5.26
C ILE A 113 -16.31 -1.37 5.81
N GLN A 114 -15.83 -2.22 4.92
CA GLN A 114 -14.94 -3.33 5.28
C GLN A 114 -13.68 -3.31 4.42
N TYR A 115 -12.55 -3.45 5.09
CA TYR A 115 -11.25 -3.74 4.49
C TYR A 115 -10.92 -5.20 4.73
N SER A 116 -10.60 -5.93 3.66
CA SER A 116 -10.22 -7.34 3.74
C SER A 116 -9.07 -7.63 2.79
N ALA A 117 -8.04 -8.29 3.29
CA ALA A 117 -7.00 -8.86 2.46
C ALA A 117 -7.48 -10.20 1.88
N GLU A 118 -7.06 -10.54 0.67
CA GLU A 118 -7.24 -11.88 0.08
C GLU A 118 -5.97 -12.26 -0.69
N THR A 119 -5.60 -13.54 -0.69
CA THR A 119 -4.44 -14.01 -1.46
C THR A 119 -4.76 -14.06 -2.96
N ASP A 120 -3.90 -13.47 -3.77
CA ASP A 120 -3.89 -13.67 -5.23
C ASP A 120 -3.26 -15.03 -5.56
N GLU A 121 -4.06 -15.94 -6.12
CA GLU A 121 -3.61 -17.30 -6.48
C GLU A 121 -2.45 -17.31 -7.48
N ASN A 122 -2.29 -16.26 -8.31
CA ASN A 122 -1.24 -16.22 -9.34
C ASN A 122 0.10 -15.78 -8.76
N THR A 123 0.09 -14.83 -7.82
CA THR A 123 1.31 -14.23 -7.29
C THR A 123 1.69 -14.74 -5.90
N GLY A 124 0.72 -15.30 -5.18
CA GLY A 124 0.87 -15.67 -3.77
C GLY A 124 1.02 -14.46 -2.85
N LEU A 125 0.69 -13.25 -3.31
CA LEU A 125 0.69 -12.01 -2.52
C LEU A 125 -0.74 -11.62 -2.14
N LEU A 126 -0.89 -10.71 -1.19
CA LEU A 126 -2.19 -10.18 -0.77
C LEU A 126 -2.67 -9.05 -1.67
N ASN A 127 -3.97 -9.07 -1.94
CA ASN A 127 -4.76 -7.99 -2.53
C ASN A 127 -5.65 -7.41 -1.44
N LEU A 128 -5.60 -6.09 -1.24
CA LEU A 128 -6.45 -5.39 -0.28
C LEU A 128 -7.71 -4.90 -1.00
N TYR A 129 -8.86 -5.34 -0.51
CA TYR A 129 -10.16 -4.91 -0.98
C TYR A 129 -10.82 -3.96 0.00
N ARG A 130 -11.57 -3.00 -0.53
CA ARG A 130 -12.53 -2.19 0.19
C ARG A 130 -13.93 -2.54 -0.30
N SER A 131 -14.84 -2.87 0.59
CA SER A 131 -16.26 -3.07 0.28
C SER A 131 -17.09 -2.09 1.10
N GLY A 132 -18.28 -1.76 0.60
CA GLY A 132 -19.21 -0.85 1.25
C GLY A 132 -20.64 -1.29 1.01
N SER A 133 -21.43 -1.38 2.08
CA SER A 133 -22.88 -1.62 2.01
C SER A 133 -23.63 -0.46 2.67
N SER A 134 -24.73 -0.04 2.05
CA SER A 134 -25.57 1.04 2.54
C SER A 134 -26.49 0.53 3.65
N LEU A 135 -26.46 1.14 4.83
CA LEU A 135 -27.36 0.79 5.94
C LEU A 135 -28.69 1.53 5.73
N LEU A 136 -29.56 0.97 4.89
CA LEU A 136 -30.89 1.51 4.61
C LEU A 136 -31.94 0.92 5.57
N PRO A 137 -32.81 1.75 6.19
CA PRO A 137 -33.86 1.25 7.07
C PRO A 137 -34.79 0.25 6.35
N GLY A 138 -34.87 -0.98 6.86
CA GLY A 138 -35.76 -2.03 6.35
C GLY A 138 -35.20 -2.91 5.23
N ILE A 139 -33.94 -2.72 4.84
CA ILE A 139 -33.22 -3.62 3.93
C ILE A 139 -32.24 -4.45 4.77
N GLN A 140 -32.30 -5.78 4.67
CA GLN A 140 -31.34 -6.65 5.36
C GLN A 140 -29.99 -6.60 4.65
N GLU A 141 -28.89 -6.70 5.39
CA GLU A 141 -27.52 -6.68 4.83
C GLU A 141 -27.29 -7.74 3.73
N SER A 142 -28.06 -8.83 3.74
CA SER A 142 -28.01 -9.90 2.72
C SER A 142 -28.60 -9.52 1.36
N ASP A 143 -29.40 -8.46 1.28
CA ASP A 143 -30.14 -8.07 0.06
C ASP A 143 -29.35 -7.12 -0.84
N THR A 144 -28.24 -6.57 -0.37
CA THR A 144 -27.31 -5.76 -1.16
C THR A 144 -26.09 -6.59 -1.55
N GLU A 145 -25.86 -6.79 -2.85
CA GLU A 145 -24.56 -7.29 -3.33
C GLU A 145 -23.48 -6.26 -3.01
N THR A 146 -22.72 -6.50 -1.94
CA THR A 146 -21.59 -5.64 -1.55
C THR A 146 -20.46 -5.82 -2.55
N GLY A 147 -20.35 -4.91 -3.52
CA GLY A 147 -19.23 -4.90 -4.47
C GLY A 147 -17.90 -4.71 -3.74
N LYS A 148 -16.95 -5.63 -3.97
CA LYS A 148 -15.55 -5.49 -3.53
C LYS A 148 -14.77 -4.67 -4.55
N TYR A 149 -14.12 -3.62 -4.10
CA TYR A 149 -13.23 -2.79 -4.91
C TYR A 149 -11.77 -3.11 -4.55
N LEU A 150 -10.98 -3.56 -5.52
CA LEU A 150 -9.55 -3.77 -5.35
C LEU A 150 -8.87 -2.42 -5.12
N LEU A 151 -8.33 -2.21 -3.92
CA LEU A 151 -7.69 -0.96 -3.53
C LEU A 151 -6.20 -0.98 -3.86
N CYS A 152 -5.51 -2.10 -3.58
CA CYS A 152 -4.16 -2.35 -4.05
C CYS A 152 -3.82 -3.84 -4.07
N ASP A 153 -2.79 -4.16 -4.84
CA ASP A 153 -2.23 -5.49 -5.03
C ASP A 153 -0.76 -5.55 -4.58
N GLY A 154 -0.23 -6.77 -4.45
CA GLY A 154 1.20 -7.01 -4.24
C GLY A 154 1.69 -6.78 -2.82
N LEU A 155 0.84 -7.02 -1.82
CA LEU A 155 1.16 -6.86 -0.40
C LEU A 155 1.69 -8.18 0.18
N LYS A 156 2.66 -8.09 1.10
CA LYS A 156 3.06 -9.18 1.99
C LYS A 156 2.40 -9.09 3.37
N GLU A 157 1.92 -7.91 3.75
CA GLU A 157 1.24 -7.69 5.01
C GLU A 157 0.24 -6.54 4.92
N VAL A 158 -0.94 -6.76 5.48
CA VAL A 158 -1.90 -5.72 5.88
C VAL A 158 -2.11 -5.86 7.37
N ARG A 159 -1.74 -4.83 8.14
CA ARG A 159 -1.87 -4.83 9.60
C ARG A 159 -2.61 -3.61 10.10
N PHE A 160 -3.57 -3.85 10.99
CA PHE A 160 -4.25 -2.82 11.75
C PHE A 160 -3.95 -2.99 13.23
N SER A 161 -3.52 -1.91 13.88
CA SER A 161 -3.32 -1.86 15.33
C SER A 161 -4.18 -0.78 15.95
N TYR A 162 -4.66 -1.02 17.16
CA TYR A 162 -5.66 -0.21 17.84
C TYR A 162 -5.12 0.30 19.18
N PHE A 163 -5.38 1.56 19.48
CA PHE A 163 -4.97 2.20 20.73
C PHE A 163 -6.20 2.73 21.46
N GLY A 164 -6.54 2.14 22.59
CA GLY A 164 -7.60 2.62 23.49
C GLY A 164 -7.16 3.81 24.35
N ASP A 165 -8.09 4.38 25.11
CA ASP A 165 -7.79 5.52 25.99
C ASP A 165 -6.92 5.07 27.17
N GLY A 166 -5.65 5.48 27.17
CA GLY A 166 -4.66 5.06 28.16
C GLY A 166 -4.25 3.58 28.07
N ALA A 167 -4.67 2.86 27.03
CA ALA A 167 -4.39 1.44 26.84
C ALA A 167 -3.11 1.20 26.02
N ALA A 168 -2.53 0.00 26.18
CA ALA A 168 -1.48 -0.49 25.30
C ALA A 168 -2.04 -0.78 23.90
N GLU A 169 -1.14 -0.90 22.91
CA GLU A 169 -1.46 -1.34 21.56
C GLU A 169 -2.14 -2.72 21.58
N SER A 170 -3.21 -2.87 20.81
CA SER A 170 -3.90 -4.13 20.57
C SER A 170 -3.92 -4.46 19.08
N GLU A 171 -3.83 -5.74 18.73
CA GLU A 171 -3.90 -6.24 17.35
C GLU A 171 -5.33 -6.57 16.92
N GLU A 172 -6.25 -6.64 17.88
CA GLU A 172 -7.68 -6.85 17.66
C GLU A 172 -8.47 -5.77 18.41
N TRP A 173 -9.66 -5.47 17.90
CA TRP A 173 -10.59 -4.56 18.57
C TRP A 173 -12.02 -4.99 18.31
N GLN A 174 -12.86 -4.92 19.33
CA GLN A 174 -14.29 -5.07 19.16
C GLN A 174 -14.99 -4.04 20.03
N SER A 175 -15.74 -3.14 19.38
CA SER A 175 -16.59 -2.20 20.10
C SER A 175 -17.76 -2.98 20.72
N GLU A 176 -17.96 -2.85 22.03
CA GLU A 176 -19.03 -3.52 22.77
C GLU A 176 -20.42 -2.94 22.43
N GLU A 177 -21.46 -3.75 22.44
CA GLU A 177 -22.84 -3.30 22.18
C GLU A 177 -23.53 -2.73 23.45
N GLU A 178 -22.95 -2.92 24.64
CA GLU A 178 -23.67 -2.76 25.92
C GLU A 178 -24.03 -1.32 26.33
N GLU A 179 -25.06 -1.24 27.18
CA GLU A 179 -25.78 -0.08 27.72
C GLU A 179 -24.94 0.80 28.70
N SER A 180 -23.66 1.05 28.42
CA SER A 180 -22.90 2.00 29.23
C SER A 180 -23.29 3.44 28.88
N GLU A 181 -23.53 4.27 29.89
CA GLU A 181 -23.84 5.70 29.72
C GLU A 181 -22.64 6.49 29.15
N ASP A 182 -21.42 5.94 29.26
CA ASP A 182 -20.18 6.51 28.71
C ASP A 182 -19.60 5.61 27.60
N ARG A 183 -20.04 5.88 26.37
CA ARG A 183 -19.61 5.16 25.15
C ARG A 183 -18.34 5.73 24.51
N SER A 184 -17.77 6.79 25.07
CA SER A 184 -16.59 7.46 24.51
C SER A 184 -15.31 6.60 24.57
N HIS A 185 -15.31 5.61 25.47
CA HIS A 185 -14.20 4.66 25.69
C HIS A 185 -14.30 3.37 24.85
N ASN A 186 -15.38 3.18 24.09
CA ASN A 186 -15.64 1.92 23.37
C ASN A 186 -14.97 1.85 21.98
N PHE A 187 -14.42 2.97 21.51
CA PHE A 187 -13.73 3.06 20.25
C PHE A 187 -12.23 3.27 20.48
N PRO A 188 -11.37 2.83 19.54
CA PRO A 188 -9.97 3.21 19.59
C PRO A 188 -9.86 4.73 19.52
N VAL A 189 -8.88 5.29 20.21
CA VAL A 189 -8.46 6.68 20.05
C VAL A 189 -7.67 6.86 18.76
N MET A 190 -6.94 5.83 18.38
CA MET A 190 -6.08 5.83 17.20
C MET A 190 -6.03 4.44 16.58
N VAL A 191 -6.02 4.40 15.25
CA VAL A 191 -5.77 3.20 14.46
C VAL A 191 -4.50 3.41 13.66
N THR A 192 -3.56 2.49 13.78
CA THR A 192 -2.35 2.46 12.95
C THR A 192 -2.51 1.43 11.86
N VAL A 193 -2.22 1.83 10.63
CA VAL A 193 -2.29 0.99 9.44
C VAL A 193 -0.88 0.78 8.92
N VAL A 194 -0.49 -0.48 8.72
CA VAL A 194 0.79 -0.86 8.12
C VAL A 194 0.55 -1.69 6.87
N LEU A 195 1.15 -1.26 5.77
CA LEU A 195 1.17 -1.97 4.50
C LEU A 195 2.60 -2.32 4.14
N GLN A 196 2.88 -3.59 3.88
CA GLN A 196 4.17 -4.03 3.33
C GLN A 196 3.99 -4.48 1.89
N PHE A 197 4.63 -3.79 0.95
CA PHE A 197 4.63 -4.17 -0.46
C PHE A 197 5.84 -5.04 -0.79
N ALA A 198 5.64 -6.08 -1.58
CA ALA A 198 6.75 -6.85 -2.14
C ALA A 198 7.43 -6.05 -3.26
N ASP A 199 8.77 -6.00 -3.28
CA ASP A 199 9.50 -5.41 -4.42
C ASP A 199 9.35 -6.29 -5.69
N SER A 200 9.16 -7.59 -5.50
CA SER A 200 8.69 -8.58 -6.49
C SER A 200 8.14 -9.82 -5.77
N SER A 201 7.32 -10.63 -6.44
CA SER A 201 6.71 -11.85 -5.85
C SER A 201 7.73 -12.83 -5.26
N GLU A 202 8.91 -12.95 -5.87
CA GLU A 202 9.98 -13.85 -5.40
C GLU A 202 10.98 -13.18 -4.43
N SER A 203 10.85 -11.87 -4.18
CA SER A 203 11.81 -11.13 -3.36
C SER A 203 11.40 -11.14 -1.90
N GLU A 204 12.38 -11.25 -1.00
CA GLU A 204 12.18 -10.98 0.43
C GLU A 204 12.27 -9.50 0.79
N GLN A 205 12.70 -8.65 -0.15
CA GLN A 205 12.69 -7.21 0.07
C GLN A 205 11.27 -6.67 0.02
N VAL A 206 10.93 -5.91 1.06
CA VAL A 206 9.65 -5.25 1.22
C VAL A 206 9.82 -3.75 1.43
N SER A 207 8.84 -3.00 0.95
CA SER A 207 8.69 -1.57 1.22
C SER A 207 7.53 -1.37 2.20
N THR A 208 7.83 -0.89 3.40
CA THR A 208 6.83 -0.68 4.46
C THR A 208 6.33 0.77 4.48
N PHE A 209 5.02 0.93 4.52
CA PHE A 209 4.36 2.23 4.68
C PHE A 209 3.42 2.18 5.88
N THR A 210 3.37 3.26 6.62
CA THR A 210 2.61 3.34 7.87
C THR A 210 1.95 4.69 7.99
N THR A 211 0.70 4.68 8.47
CA THR A 211 -0.01 5.90 8.89
C THR A 211 -0.76 5.61 10.18
N SER A 212 -1.02 6.66 10.96
CA SER A 212 -1.81 6.58 12.18
C SER A 212 -2.92 7.60 12.12
N VAL A 213 -4.15 7.17 12.37
CA VAL A 213 -5.36 7.98 12.27
C VAL A 213 -5.97 8.13 13.65
N ALA A 214 -6.03 9.35 14.15
CA ALA A 214 -6.79 9.66 15.35
C ALA A 214 -8.28 9.66 15.00
N LEU A 215 -9.09 8.90 15.76
CA LEU A 215 -10.52 8.82 15.53
C LEU A 215 -11.24 10.03 16.15
N PRO A 216 -12.31 10.54 15.51
CA PRO A 216 -13.05 11.71 16.01
C PRO A 216 -13.62 11.43 17.38
N ARG A 217 -13.44 12.30 18.38
CA ARG A 217 -14.04 12.11 19.71
C ARG A 217 -15.42 12.75 19.76
N ILE A 218 -16.43 12.01 20.21
CA ILE A 218 -17.68 12.63 20.65
C ILE A 218 -17.40 13.25 22.02
N ASN A 219 -17.25 14.57 22.08
CA ASN A 219 -17.26 15.28 23.36
C ASN A 219 -18.70 15.21 23.89
N GLY A 220 -18.88 14.56 25.04
CA GLY A 220 -20.14 14.54 25.80
C GLY A 220 -20.54 15.92 26.31
#